data_AF-A0A243RHH0-F1
#
_entry.id   AF-A0A243RHH0-F1
#
_cell.length_a   1.000
_cell.length_b   1.000
_cell.length_c   1.000
_cell.angle_alpha   90.00
_cell.angle_beta   90.00
_cell.angle_gamma   90.00
#
_symmetry.space_group_name_H-M   'P 1'
#
loop_
_entity.id
_entity.type
_entity.pdbx_description
1 polymer ?
#
loop_
_entity_poly.entity_id
_entity_poly.type
_entity_poly.pdbx_seq_one_letter_code
_entity_poly.pdbx_strand_id
1 'polypeptide(L)'
;MTSSSHTPGHEPGTPQGISPQGVEARSELARWISGAGVFPADRATLLARAEEQNAPDSVIGAVRSLPEKTFTNLAEVAETLGYGKEDSGQG
;
A
#
# COMPACT_ATOMS: atom_id res chain seq x y z
N MET A 1 43.49 24.30 -4.62
CA MET A 1 43.93 23.13 -3.83
C MET A 1 43.43 23.40 -2.42
N THR A 2 42.35 22.81 -1.91
CA THR A 2 42.10 21.38 -1.73
C THR A 2 40.62 21.06 -1.89
N SER A 3 40.38 19.87 -2.44
CA SER A 3 39.10 19.18 -2.57
C SER A 3 38.46 18.97 -1.20
N SER A 4 37.15 19.15 -1.09
CA SER A 4 36.33 18.42 -0.11
C SER A 4 35.33 17.59 -0.90
N SER A 5 35.80 16.38 -1.17
CA SER A 5 35.11 15.29 -1.85
C SER A 5 33.90 14.88 -1.00
N HIS A 6 32.70 15.35 -1.35
CA HIS A 6 31.47 14.75 -0.83
C HIS A 6 31.13 13.55 -1.72
N THR A 7 31.48 12.37 -1.21
CA THR A 7 31.12 11.07 -1.78
C THR A 7 29.62 10.97 -2.07
N PRO A 8 29.21 10.45 -3.24
CA PRO A 8 27.81 10.14 -3.53
C PRO A 8 27.42 8.91 -2.70
N GLY A 9 26.90 9.15 -1.51
CA GLY A 9 26.20 8.14 -0.73
C GLY A 9 24.91 7.81 -1.44
N HIS A 10 24.87 6.65 -2.09
CA HIS A 10 23.70 5.96 -2.58
C HIS A 10 22.58 5.98 -1.52
N GLU A 11 21.70 6.97 -1.62
CA GLU A 11 20.41 6.96 -0.95
C GLU A 11 19.66 5.74 -1.51
N PRO A 12 19.30 4.74 -0.70
CA PRO A 12 18.43 3.67 -1.18
C PRO A 12 17.13 4.36 -1.60
N GLY A 13 16.88 4.37 -2.91
CA GLY A 13 15.79 5.10 -3.53
C GLY A 13 14.43 4.71 -2.95
N THR A 14 14.01 5.41 -1.90
CA THR A 14 12.60 5.57 -1.59
C THR A 14 12.08 6.51 -2.66
N PRO A 15 11.24 6.07 -3.61
CA PRO A 15 10.65 6.98 -4.58
C PRO A 15 10.01 8.13 -3.81
N GLN A 16 10.56 9.33 -4.03
CA GLN A 16 10.15 10.58 -3.44
C GLN A 16 8.66 10.80 -3.78
N GLY A 17 7.76 10.42 -2.88
CA GLY A 17 6.32 10.42 -3.13
C GLY A 17 5.52 9.43 -2.29
N ILE A 18 6.15 8.44 -1.63
CA ILE A 18 5.44 7.60 -0.66
C ILE A 18 5.72 8.13 0.75
N SER A 19 4.76 8.85 1.31
CA SER A 19 4.79 9.26 2.72
C SER A 19 4.97 8.02 3.61
N PRO A 20 5.81 8.05 4.66
CA PRO A 20 6.01 6.91 5.57
C PRO A 20 4.69 6.39 6.15
N GLN A 21 3.68 7.26 6.29
CA GLN A 21 2.34 6.88 6.72
C GLN A 21 1.61 5.98 5.71
N GLY A 22 1.81 6.21 4.41
CA GLY A 22 1.28 5.33 3.35
C GLY A 22 1.98 3.97 3.31
N VAL A 23 3.28 3.92 3.65
CA VAL A 23 4.02 2.66 3.79
C VAL A 23 3.51 1.84 4.98
N GLU A 24 3.25 2.46 6.13
CA GLU A 24 2.68 1.77 7.29
C GLU A 24 1.28 1.24 7.00
N ALA A 25 0.37 2.07 6.45
CA ALA A 25 -0.98 1.66 6.10
C ALA A 25 -0.99 0.51 5.08
N ARG A 26 -0.09 0.55 4.09
CA ARG A 26 0.10 -0.54 3.13
C ARG A 26 0.61 -1.81 3.81
N SER A 27 1.53 -1.69 4.77
CA SER A 27 2.09 -2.83 5.49
C SER A 27 1.06 -3.48 6.41
N GLU A 28 0.22 -2.67 7.04
CA GLU A 28 -0.91 -3.14 7.83
C GLU A 28 -1.92 -3.88 6.95
N LEU A 29 -2.33 -3.32 5.81
CA LEU A 29 -3.16 -4.04 4.84
C LEU A 29 -2.49 -5.33 4.36
N ALA A 30 -1.19 -5.29 4.08
CA ALA A 30 -0.43 -6.47 3.67
C ALA A 30 -0.58 -7.61 4.68
N ARG A 31 -0.55 -7.31 5.98
CA ARG A 31 -0.68 -8.32 7.02
C ARG A 31 -1.99 -9.12 6.92
N TRP A 32 -3.08 -8.47 6.54
CA TRP A 32 -4.42 -9.06 6.61
C TRP A 32 -4.91 -9.63 5.29
N ILE A 33 -4.49 -9.05 4.16
CA ILE A 33 -4.95 -9.47 2.83
C ILE A 33 -3.82 -9.95 1.91
N SER A 34 -2.55 -9.82 2.30
CA SER A 34 -1.43 -10.39 1.53
C SER A 34 -1.21 -11.86 1.89
N GLY A 35 -0.91 -12.67 0.87
CA GLY A 35 -0.51 -14.05 1.02
C GLY A 35 0.07 -14.57 -0.29
N ALA A 36 1.02 -15.51 -0.20
CA ALA A 36 1.56 -16.15 -1.39
C ALA A 36 0.44 -16.86 -2.16
N GLY A 37 0.23 -16.49 -3.42
CA GLY A 37 -0.81 -17.06 -4.27
C GLY A 37 -2.23 -16.55 -4.03
N VAL A 38 -2.42 -15.48 -3.22
CA VAL A 38 -3.73 -14.82 -3.10
C VAL A 38 -4.13 -14.16 -4.41
N PHE A 39 -3.17 -13.54 -5.11
CA PHE A 39 -3.45 -12.78 -6.32
C PHE A 39 -3.30 -13.65 -7.57
N PRO A 40 -4.13 -13.42 -8.62
CA PRO A 40 -5.15 -12.37 -8.73
C PRO A 40 -6.40 -12.62 -7.86
N ALA A 41 -6.91 -11.57 -7.20
CA ALA A 41 -8.07 -11.64 -6.32
C ALA A 41 -9.03 -10.46 -6.55
N ASP A 42 -10.33 -10.72 -6.49
CA ASP A 42 -11.37 -9.70 -6.51
C ASP A 42 -11.62 -9.10 -5.13
N ARG A 43 -12.38 -8.00 -5.07
CA ARG A 43 -12.77 -7.34 -3.83
C ARG A 43 -13.42 -8.30 -2.82
N ALA A 44 -14.31 -9.19 -3.25
CA ALA A 44 -15.02 -10.08 -2.34
C ALA A 44 -14.07 -11.15 -1.78
N THR A 45 -13.14 -11.67 -2.59
CA THR A 45 -12.07 -12.56 -2.13
C THR A 45 -11.19 -11.88 -1.08
N LEU A 46 -10.77 -10.64 -1.31
CA LEU A 46 -9.97 -9.87 -0.35
C LEU A 46 -10.75 -9.58 0.94
N LEU A 47 -12.05 -9.28 0.83
CA LEU A 47 -12.92 -9.02 1.97
C LEU A 47 -13.10 -10.26 2.83
N ALA A 48 -13.47 -11.39 2.21
CA ALA A 48 -13.62 -12.67 2.91
C ALA A 48 -12.32 -13.06 3.62
N ARG A 49 -11.15 -12.86 2.98
CA ARG A 49 -9.85 -13.09 3.61
C ARG A 49 -9.62 -12.21 4.83
N ALA A 50 -9.92 -10.92 4.72
CA ALA A 50 -9.78 -10.00 5.83
C ALA A 50 -10.71 -10.39 7.00
N GLU A 51 -11.94 -10.79 6.72
CA GLU A 51 -12.89 -11.28 7.73
C GLU A 51 -12.42 -12.59 8.39
N GLU A 52 -11.96 -13.56 7.60
CA GLU A 52 -11.41 -14.83 8.10
C GLU A 52 -10.22 -14.61 9.03
N GLN A 53 -9.36 -13.64 8.70
CA GLN A 53 -8.21 -13.27 9.54
C GLN A 53 -8.58 -12.36 10.73
N ASN A 54 -9.86 -12.07 10.95
CA ASN A 54 -10.34 -11.14 11.98
C ASN A 54 -9.64 -9.77 11.86
N ALA A 55 -9.53 -9.27 10.63
CA ALA A 55 -8.96 -7.96 10.36
C ALA A 55 -9.83 -6.86 11.01
N PRO A 56 -9.20 -5.76 11.46
CA PRO A 56 -9.93 -4.65 12.07
C PRO A 56 -10.89 -3.99 11.07
N ASP A 57 -11.96 -3.37 11.58
CA ASP A 57 -13.00 -2.72 10.77
C ASP A 57 -12.44 -1.66 9.80
N SER A 58 -11.32 -1.03 10.16
CA SER A 58 -10.61 -0.09 9.28
C SER A 58 -10.15 -0.76 7.99
N VAL A 59 -9.61 -1.98 8.09
CA VAL A 59 -9.16 -2.78 6.94
C VAL A 59 -10.35 -3.31 6.15
N ILE A 60 -11.38 -3.82 6.83
CA ILE A 60 -12.63 -4.29 6.20
C ILE A 60 -13.29 -3.15 5.42
N GLY A 61 -13.39 -1.96 6.03
CA GLY A 61 -13.93 -0.75 5.42
C GLY A 61 -13.13 -0.30 4.21
N ALA A 62 -11.80 -0.33 4.30
CA ALA A 62 -10.93 -0.01 3.18
C ALA A 62 -11.15 -0.99 2.01
N VAL A 63 -11.08 -2.30 2.25
CA VAL A 63 -11.31 -3.32 1.20
C VAL A 63 -12.70 -3.20 0.59
N ARG A 64 -13.73 -2.91 1.39
CA ARG A 64 -15.10 -2.68 0.90
C ARG A 64 -15.20 -1.44 0.00
N SER A 65 -14.38 -0.41 0.24
CA SER A 65 -14.32 0.80 -0.60
C SER A 65 -13.65 0.57 -1.95
N LEU A 66 -13.02 -0.59 -2.17
CA LEU A 66 -12.44 -0.93 -3.47
C LEU A 66 -13.52 -1.07 -4.55
N PRO A 67 -13.19 -0.73 -5.81
CA PRO A 67 -14.02 -1.06 -6.95
C PRO A 67 -14.13 -2.57 -7.15
N GLU A 68 -15.23 -3.01 -7.75
CA GLU A 68 -15.46 -4.40 -8.15
C GLU A 68 -14.61 -4.75 -9.38
N LYS A 69 -13.30 -4.89 -9.16
CA LYS A 69 -12.32 -5.36 -10.15
C LYS A 69 -11.42 -6.44 -9.55
N THR A 70 -10.72 -7.14 -10.42
CA THR A 70 -9.66 -8.07 -10.01
C THR A 70 -8.37 -7.31 -9.83
N PHE A 71 -7.74 -7.49 -8.68
CA PHE A 71 -6.44 -6.95 -8.35
C PHE A 71 -5.37 -8.00 -8.63
N THR A 72 -4.29 -7.60 -9.29
CA THR A 72 -3.19 -8.52 -9.65
C THR A 72 -2.14 -8.61 -8.54
N ASN A 73 -2.09 -7.62 -7.66
CA ASN A 73 -1.14 -7.57 -6.56
C ASN A 73 -1.59 -6.57 -5.48
N LEU A 74 -0.95 -6.65 -4.32
CA LEU A 74 -1.23 -5.76 -3.19
C LEU A 74 -0.91 -4.29 -3.48
N ALA A 75 0.09 -3.98 -4.30
CA ALA A 75 0.40 -2.60 -4.65
C ALA A 75 -0.79 -1.94 -5.37
N GLU A 76 -1.42 -2.66 -6.30
CA GLU A 76 -2.62 -2.18 -6.99
C GLU A 76 -3.78 -1.90 -6.03
N VAL A 77 -3.96 -2.74 -5.00
CA VAL A 77 -4.95 -2.54 -3.94
C VAL A 77 -4.63 -1.26 -3.16
N ALA A 78 -3.38 -1.10 -2.72
CA ALA A 78 -2.94 0.07 -1.95
C ALA A 78 -3.03 1.38 -2.75
N GLU A 79 -2.68 1.35 -4.04
CA GLU A 79 -2.82 2.48 -4.95
C GLU A 79 -4.29 2.86 -5.16
N THR A 80 -5.16 1.87 -5.31
CA THR A 80 -6.61 2.09 -5.51
C THR A 80 -7.27 2.72 -4.28
N LEU A 81 -6.78 2.39 -3.08
CA LEU A 81 -7.25 2.97 -1.82
C LEU A 81 -6.66 4.34 -1.51
N GLY A 82 -5.78 4.87 -2.37
CA GLY A 82 -5.16 6.17 -2.16
C GLY A 82 -4.01 6.16 -1.15
N TYR A 83 -3.59 5.00 -0.63
CA TYR A 83 -2.41 4.90 0.25
C TYR A 83 -1.07 5.20 -0.48
N GLY A 84 -1.13 5.56 -1.77
CA GLY A 84 0.00 6.02 -2.58
C GLY A 84 -0.23 7.36 -3.30
N LYS A 85 -1.27 8.12 -2.96
CA LYS A 85 -1.54 9.43 -3.55
C LYS A 85 -1.86 10.41 -2.44
N GLU A 86 -0.93 11.33 -2.18
CA GLU A 86 -1.26 12.59 -1.53
C GLU A 86 -2.49 13.16 -2.25
N ASP A 87 -3.61 13.33 -1.55
CA ASP A 87 -4.60 14.32 -1.93
C ASP A 87 -3.92 15.68 -1.76
N SER A 88 -3.20 16.09 -2.80
CA SER A 88 -2.85 17.48 -3.00
C SER A 88 -4.16 18.20 -3.33
N GLY A 89 -4.94 18.51 -2.31
CA GLY A 89 -6.22 19.16 -2.52
C GLY A 89 -6.87 19.59 -1.21
N GLN A 90 -7.31 20.85 -1.20
CA GLN A 90 -8.28 21.43 -0.27
C GLN A 90 -7.62 21.94 1.04
N GLY A 91 -7.36 23.23 1.23
CA GLY A 91 -7.75 24.47 0.56
C GLY A 91 -7.49 25.62 1.53
#